data_AF-A0A537TI66-F1
#
_entry.id   AF-A0A537TI66-F1
#
_cell.length_a   1.000
_cell.length_b   1.000
_cell.length_c   1.000
_cell.angle_alpha   90.00
_cell.angle_beta   90.00
_cell.angle_gamma   90.00
#
_symmetry.space_group_name_H-M   'P 1'
#
loop_
_entity.id
_entity.type
_entity.pdbx_description
1 polymer ?
#
loop_
_entity_poly.entity_id
_entity_poly.type
_entity_poly.pdbx_seq_one_letter_code
_entity_poly.pdbx_strand_id
1 'polypeptide(L)'
;DQRIREFWKQEIDRFKRLLQAELKQLVAAIREHRDLSTRLDLIASVDGIGLRTAVAILVRMPEIGRVSREQAAAIAGLAPYDDDSSQRRGLRHIKGGRQRLRQSLYAAALPAVFYWNAQLKALYKRLIAAGKTHNLVLVACARKLLIFVNTVVARGTPWTSAPATT
;
A
#
# COMPACT_ATOMS: atom_id res chain seq x y z
N ASP A 1 -11.60 35.41 4.98
CA ASP A 1 -11.11 35.92 6.28
C ASP A 1 -9.78 35.23 6.64
N GLN A 2 -8.75 36.02 6.93
CA GLN A 2 -7.43 35.51 7.33
C GLN A 2 -7.46 34.80 8.68
N ARG A 3 -8.33 35.23 9.61
CA ARG A 3 -8.49 34.59 10.93
C ARG A 3 -9.01 33.17 10.82
N ILE A 4 -9.98 32.93 9.94
CA ILE A 4 -10.53 31.59 9.68
C ILE A 4 -9.45 30.67 9.10
N ARG A 5 -8.64 31.17 8.16
CA ARG A 5 -7.53 30.37 7.59
C ARG A 5 -6.48 30.00 8.64
N GLU A 6 -6.16 30.94 9.52
CA GLU A 6 -5.18 30.72 10.58
C GLU A 6 -5.68 29.69 11.61
N PHE A 7 -6.95 29.79 12.02
CA PHE A 7 -7.59 28.80 12.88
C PHE A 7 -7.51 27.38 12.31
N TRP A 8 -7.87 27.20 11.03
CA TRP A 8 -7.83 25.88 10.40
C TRP A 8 -6.41 25.34 10.23
N LYS A 9 -5.41 26.21 9.98
CA LYS A 9 -4.00 25.80 9.96
C LYS A 9 -3.57 25.24 11.31
N GLN A 10 -3.89 25.94 12.39
CA GLN A 10 -3.57 25.51 13.75
C GLN A 10 -4.23 24.18 14.10
N GLU A 11 -5.50 23.98 13.72
CA GLU A 11 -6.18 22.70 13.91
C GLU A 11 -5.56 21.55 13.10
N ILE A 12 -5.23 21.79 11.83
CA ILE A 12 -4.54 20.81 11.00
C ILE A 12 -3.22 20.38 11.66
N ASP A 13 -2.44 21.34 12.17
CA ASP A 13 -1.16 21.04 12.82
C ASP A 13 -1.34 20.34 14.18
N ARG A 14 -2.40 20.67 14.93
CA ARG A 14 -2.79 19.91 16.13
C ARG A 14 -3.10 18.46 15.79
N PHE A 15 -3.94 18.20 14.79
CA PHE A 15 -4.28 16.83 14.37
C PHE A 15 -3.08 16.06 13.83
N LYS A 16 -2.16 16.71 13.10
CA LYS A 16 -0.90 16.08 12.66
C LYS A 16 -0.06 15.63 13.85
N ARG A 17 0.10 16.47 14.88
CA ARG A 17 0.86 16.12 16.09
C ARG A 17 0.22 14.95 16.85
N LEU A 18 -1.10 14.97 17.01
CA LEU A 18 -1.83 13.85 17.63
C LEU A 18 -1.62 12.55 16.86
N LEU A 19 -1.77 12.58 15.53
CA LEU A 19 -1.54 11.41 14.68
C LEU A 19 -0.10 10.87 14.80
N GLN A 20 0.90 11.75 14.89
CA GLN A 20 2.30 11.35 15.08
C GLN A 20 2.53 10.69 16.44
N ALA A 21 1.94 11.25 17.51
CA ALA A 21 2.05 10.68 18.86
C ALA A 21 1.41 9.30 18.95
N GLU A 22 0.19 9.15 18.42
CA GLU A 22 -0.54 7.88 18.36
C GLU A 22 0.23 6.82 17.54
N LEU A 23 0.77 7.20 16.38
CA LEU A 23 1.58 6.30 15.58
C LEU A 23 2.82 5.82 16.36
N LYS A 24 3.48 6.72 17.09
CA LYS A 24 4.66 6.39 17.89
C LYS A 24 4.31 5.40 19.01
N GLN A 25 3.20 5.61 19.71
CA GLN A 25 2.72 4.70 20.75
C GLN A 25 2.37 3.32 20.18
N LEU A 26 1.66 3.28 19.05
CA LEU A 26 1.32 2.02 18.38
C LEU A 26 2.57 1.26 17.94
N VAL A 27 3.55 1.96 17.39
CA VAL A 27 4.83 1.34 17.02
C VAL A 27 5.56 0.82 18.25
N ALA A 28 5.60 1.57 19.36
CA ALA A 28 6.21 1.10 20.60
C ALA A 28 5.56 -0.20 21.09
N ALA A 29 4.23 -0.27 21.14
CA ALA A 29 3.50 -1.48 21.52
C ALA A 29 3.78 -2.66 20.55
N ILE A 30 3.87 -2.40 19.24
CA ILE A 30 4.26 -3.43 18.26
C ILE A 30 5.67 -3.98 18.55
N ARG A 31 6.60 -3.10 18.94
CA ARG A 31 8.00 -3.46 19.19
C ARG A 31 8.20 -4.32 20.43
N GLU A 32 7.27 -4.30 21.38
CA GLU A 32 7.27 -5.19 22.55
C GLU A 32 7.09 -6.68 22.16
N HIS A 33 6.49 -6.94 20.99
CA HIS A 33 6.29 -8.29 20.48
C HIS A 33 7.29 -8.64 19.37
N ARG A 34 8.19 -9.59 19.63
CA ARG A 34 9.28 -9.97 18.69
C ARG A 34 8.78 -10.35 17.28
N ASP A 35 7.71 -11.15 17.17
CA ASP A 35 7.15 -11.56 15.87
C ASP A 35 6.62 -10.34 15.08
N LEU A 36 5.86 -9.46 15.75
CA LEU A 36 5.29 -8.27 15.11
C LEU A 36 6.37 -7.26 14.72
N SER A 37 7.37 -7.06 15.58
CA SER A 37 8.54 -6.23 15.31
C SER A 37 9.30 -6.71 14.06
N THR A 38 9.57 -8.01 13.98
CA THR A 38 10.27 -8.61 12.83
C THR A 38 9.49 -8.43 11.54
N ARG A 39 8.17 -8.68 11.57
CA ARG A 39 7.32 -8.48 10.40
C ARG A 39 7.22 -7.01 10.00
N LEU A 40 7.17 -6.09 10.97
CA LEU A 40 7.16 -4.66 10.69
C LEU A 40 8.41 -4.24 9.92
N ASP A 41 9.59 -4.73 10.34
CA ASP A 41 10.87 -4.43 9.67
C ASP A 41 10.91 -5.00 8.25
N LEU A 42 10.44 -6.23 8.07
CA LEU A 42 10.32 -6.85 6.75
C LEU A 42 9.39 -6.05 5.83
N ILE A 43 8.22 -5.64 6.32
CA ILE A 43 7.27 -4.84 5.55
C ILE A 43 7.87 -3.47 5.20
N ALA A 44 8.51 -2.81 6.17
CA ALA A 44 9.10 -1.48 6.00
C ALA A 44 10.35 -1.49 5.11
N SER A 45 11.01 -2.64 4.94
CA SER A 45 12.17 -2.76 4.05
C SER A 45 11.82 -2.59 2.56
N VAL A 46 10.56 -2.79 2.17
CA VAL A 46 10.14 -2.71 0.77
C VAL A 46 10.19 -1.28 0.26
N ASP A 47 10.94 -1.06 -0.83
CA ASP A 47 11.06 0.25 -1.47
C ASP A 47 9.69 0.86 -1.77
N GLY A 48 9.43 2.00 -1.14
CA GLY A 48 8.20 2.76 -1.27
C GLY A 48 7.12 2.50 -0.22
N ILE A 49 7.38 1.63 0.75
CA ILE A 49 6.56 1.50 1.97
C ILE A 49 7.12 2.40 3.06
N GLY A 50 6.33 3.39 3.49
CA GLY A 50 6.62 4.16 4.69
C GLY A 50 6.09 3.48 5.96
N LEU A 51 6.60 3.87 7.14
CA LEU A 51 6.21 3.30 8.43
C LEU A 51 4.69 3.26 8.67
N ARG A 52 3.98 4.35 8.32
CA ARG A 52 2.51 4.40 8.45
C ARG A 52 1.81 3.30 7.66
N THR A 53 2.25 3.07 6.42
CA THR A 53 1.70 2.02 5.57
C THR A 53 2.13 0.65 6.06
N ALA A 54 3.36 0.49 6.54
CA ALA A 54 3.84 -0.76 7.10
C ALA A 54 2.99 -1.20 8.31
N VAL A 55 2.74 -0.28 9.25
CA VAL A 55 1.84 -0.51 10.39
C VAL A 55 0.42 -0.81 9.92
N ALA A 56 -0.09 -0.08 8.93
CA ALA A 56 -1.43 -0.34 8.38
C ALA A 56 -1.54 -1.75 7.77
N ILE A 57 -0.52 -2.23 7.06
CA ILE A 57 -0.47 -3.59 6.52
C ILE A 57 -0.41 -4.60 7.67
N LEU A 58 0.51 -4.42 8.62
CA LEU A 58 0.70 -5.34 9.74
C LEU A 58 -0.59 -5.53 10.55
N VAL A 59 -1.26 -4.43 10.92
CA VAL A 59 -2.46 -4.45 11.75
C VAL A 59 -3.69 -4.88 10.97
N ARG A 60 -3.84 -4.42 9.72
CA ARG A 60 -5.04 -4.70 8.92
C ARG A 60 -4.91 -5.94 8.06
N MET A 61 -3.77 -6.63 8.06
CA MET A 61 -3.53 -7.84 7.28
C MET A 61 -2.58 -8.81 7.98
N PRO A 62 -3.01 -9.42 9.10
CA PRO A 62 -2.19 -10.40 9.83
C PRO A 62 -1.86 -11.65 9.01
N GLU A 63 -2.58 -11.90 7.91
CA GLU A 63 -2.38 -13.02 6.99
C GLU A 63 -1.22 -12.80 6.02
N ILE A 64 -0.63 -11.59 5.99
CA ILE A 64 0.46 -11.24 5.10
C ILE A 64 1.66 -12.19 5.29
N GLY A 65 2.21 -12.68 4.19
CA GLY A 65 3.27 -13.68 4.16
C GLY A 65 2.79 -15.13 4.20
N ARG A 66 1.50 -15.39 4.41
CA ARG A 66 0.92 -16.75 4.44
C ARG A 66 -0.10 -17.02 3.34
N VAL A 67 -0.50 -15.99 2.61
CA VAL A 67 -1.54 -16.06 1.58
C VAL A 67 -0.95 -16.01 0.18
N SER A 68 -1.69 -16.52 -0.80
CA SER A 68 -1.30 -16.39 -2.20
C SER A 68 -1.33 -14.92 -2.65
N ARG A 69 -0.65 -14.63 -3.76
CA ARG A 69 -0.65 -13.28 -4.36
C ARG A 69 -2.07 -12.81 -4.76
N GLU A 70 -2.94 -13.74 -5.18
CA GLU A 70 -4.34 -13.48 -5.52
C GLU A 70 -5.16 -13.20 -4.26
N GLN A 71 -5.02 -14.02 -3.22
CA GLN A 71 -5.70 -13.84 -1.94
C GLN A 71 -5.29 -12.51 -1.29
N ALA A 72 -4.00 -12.17 -1.31
CA ALA A 72 -3.52 -10.89 -0.79
C ALA A 72 -4.21 -9.70 -1.49
N ALA A 73 -4.26 -9.72 -2.82
CA ALA A 73 -4.91 -8.68 -3.60
C ALA A 73 -6.43 -8.61 -3.33
N ALA A 74 -7.09 -9.76 -3.16
CA ALA A 74 -8.52 -9.84 -2.87
C ALA A 74 -8.86 -9.30 -1.48
N ILE A 75 -8.11 -9.70 -0.44
CA ILE A 75 -8.26 -9.22 0.95
C ILE A 75 -8.10 -7.70 1.03
N ALA A 76 -7.09 -7.16 0.33
CA ALA A 76 -6.88 -5.72 0.26
C ALA A 76 -7.90 -4.99 -0.65
N GLY A 77 -8.73 -5.71 -1.40
CA GLY A 77 -9.69 -5.13 -2.33
C GLY A 77 -9.05 -4.46 -3.55
N LEU A 78 -7.88 -4.95 -3.98
CA LEU A 78 -7.10 -4.50 -5.15
C LEU A 78 -7.27 -5.45 -6.35
N ALA A 79 -7.94 -6.59 -6.17
CA ALA A 79 -8.28 -7.50 -7.25
C ALA A 79 -9.45 -6.93 -8.08
N PRO A 80 -9.31 -6.84 -9.41
CA PRO A 80 -10.43 -6.51 -10.30
C PRO A 80 -11.42 -7.69 -10.33
N TYR A 81 -12.71 -7.40 -10.18
CA TYR A 81 -13.78 -8.37 -10.37
C TYR A 81 -14.44 -8.18 -11.73
N ASP A 82 -14.85 -9.29 -12.34
CA ASP A 82 -15.66 -9.28 -13.56
C ASP A 82 -17.08 -8.76 -13.26
N ASP A 83 -17.58 -7.91 -14.16
CA ASP A 83 -18.96 -7.38 -14.16
C ASP A 83 -19.66 -7.85 -15.43
N ASP A 84 -19.61 -9.18 -15.64
CA ASP A 84 -20.10 -9.81 -16.86
C ASP A 84 -21.48 -10.44 -16.58
N SER A 85 -22.45 -10.18 -17.45
CA SER A 85 -23.70 -10.93 -17.54
C SER A 85 -23.80 -11.53 -18.94
N SER A 86 -24.50 -12.65 -19.14
CA SER A 86 -24.53 -13.46 -20.37
C SER A 86 -24.04 -12.79 -21.68
N GLN A 87 -24.66 -11.69 -22.12
CA GLN A 87 -24.29 -10.95 -23.34
C GLN A 87 -23.51 -9.63 -23.10
N ARG A 88 -23.37 -9.18 -21.86
CA ARG A 88 -22.65 -7.96 -21.48
C ARG A 88 -21.28 -8.31 -20.88
N ARG A 89 -20.22 -7.78 -21.48
CA ARG A 89 -18.90 -7.68 -20.83
C ARG A 89 -18.73 -6.30 -20.23
N GLY A 90 -18.78 -6.22 -18.89
CA GLY A 90 -18.66 -4.97 -18.16
C GLY A 90 -17.21 -4.52 -17.96
N LEU A 91 -17.03 -3.28 -17.52
CA LEU A 91 -15.71 -2.81 -17.08
C LEU A 91 -15.36 -3.49 -15.75
N ARG A 92 -14.09 -3.89 -15.60
CA ARG A 92 -13.63 -4.53 -14.37
C ARG A 92 -13.41 -3.48 -13.29
N HIS A 93 -13.98 -3.71 -12.12
CA HIS A 93 -13.87 -2.78 -10.99
C HIS A 93 -13.29 -3.45 -9.75
N ILE A 94 -12.55 -2.68 -8.96
CA ILE A 94 -12.19 -3.07 -7.60
C ILE A 94 -13.39 -2.85 -6.67
N LYS A 95 -13.76 -3.87 -5.89
CA LYS A 95 -14.87 -3.79 -4.92
C LYS A 95 -14.51 -4.58 -3.65
N GLY A 96 -15.21 -4.28 -2.54
CA GLY A 96 -15.05 -4.99 -1.28
C GLY A 96 -13.67 -4.82 -0.65
N GLY A 97 -13.22 -5.85 0.07
CA GLY A 97 -11.93 -5.90 0.76
C GLY A 97 -11.77 -4.88 1.90
N ARG A 98 -10.55 -4.75 2.41
CA ARG A 98 -10.22 -3.85 3.52
C ARG A 98 -9.96 -2.44 3.02
N GLN A 99 -11.01 -1.61 2.90
CA GLN A 99 -10.93 -0.26 2.31
C GLN A 99 -9.82 0.63 2.88
N ARG A 100 -9.63 0.68 4.20
CA ARG A 100 -8.57 1.49 4.83
C ARG A 100 -7.15 0.99 4.47
N LEU A 101 -6.99 -0.32 4.30
CA LEU A 101 -5.73 -0.90 3.81
C LEU A 101 -5.50 -0.52 2.35
N ARG A 102 -6.54 -0.61 1.51
CA ARG A 102 -6.48 -0.18 0.10
C ARG A 102 -6.05 1.27 -0.05
N GLN A 103 -6.64 2.18 0.73
CA GLN A 103 -6.29 3.60 0.73
C GLN A 103 -4.83 3.82 1.13
N SER A 104 -4.35 3.09 2.16
CA SER A 104 -2.96 3.18 2.61
C SER A 104 -1.98 2.67 1.55
N LEU A 105 -2.32 1.58 0.85
CA LEU A 105 -1.52 1.02 -0.25
C LEU A 105 -1.51 1.94 -1.47
N TYR A 106 -2.64 2.55 -1.82
CA TYR A 106 -2.72 3.54 -2.89
C TYR A 106 -1.85 4.76 -2.59
N ALA A 107 -1.93 5.28 -1.36
CA ALA A 107 -1.12 6.42 -0.91
C ALA A 107 0.38 6.11 -0.89
N ALA A 108 0.77 4.85 -0.65
CA ALA A 108 2.17 4.43 -0.76
C ALA A 108 2.61 4.22 -2.21
N ALA A 109 1.75 3.66 -3.05
CA ALA A 109 2.06 3.40 -4.46
C ALA A 109 2.35 4.70 -5.23
N LEU A 110 1.59 5.77 -4.96
CA LEU A 110 1.75 7.05 -5.66
C LEU A 110 3.20 7.59 -5.64
N PRO A 111 3.83 7.86 -4.49
CA PRO A 111 5.23 8.28 -4.47
C PRO A 111 6.21 7.14 -4.82
N ALA A 112 5.87 5.87 -4.54
CA ALA A 112 6.72 4.74 -4.89
C ALA A 112 6.95 4.59 -6.40
N VAL A 113 5.92 4.85 -7.22
CA VAL A 113 6.02 4.79 -8.69
C VAL A 113 6.84 5.94 -9.29
N PHE A 114 7.13 7.01 -8.55
CA PHE A 114 7.91 8.15 -9.06
C PHE A 114 9.33 8.16 -8.51
N TYR A 115 9.52 7.84 -7.23
CA TYR A 115 10.77 8.12 -6.55
C TYR A 115 11.52 6.88 -6.08
N TRP A 116 10.83 5.88 -5.54
CA TRP A 116 11.52 4.90 -4.69
C TRP A 116 11.70 3.51 -5.29
N ASN A 117 10.76 3.04 -6.12
CA ASN A 117 10.78 1.64 -6.56
C ASN A 117 10.93 1.52 -8.08
N ALA A 118 12.09 1.05 -8.54
CA ALA A 118 12.41 0.92 -9.97
C ALA A 118 11.45 -0.03 -10.72
N GLN A 119 11.06 -1.15 -10.09
CA GLN A 119 10.14 -2.11 -10.69
C GLN A 119 8.73 -1.53 -10.84
N LEU A 120 8.28 -0.73 -9.87
CA LEU A 120 7.00 -0.02 -9.97
C LEU A 120 7.04 1.12 -10.98
N LYS A 121 8.15 1.87 -11.07
CA LYS A 121 8.38 2.88 -12.12
C LYS A 121 8.24 2.26 -13.52
N ALA A 122 8.88 1.12 -13.74
CA ALA A 122 8.81 0.40 -15.01
C ALA A 122 7.38 -0.07 -15.32
N LEU A 123 6.69 -0.66 -14.33
CA LEU A 123 5.29 -1.06 -14.48
C LEU A 123 4.38 0.12 -14.82
N TYR A 124 4.55 1.24 -14.12
CA TYR A 124 3.77 2.45 -14.33
C TYR A 124 3.96 2.97 -15.76
N LYS A 125 5.21 3.18 -16.19
CA LYS A 125 5.54 3.66 -17.54
C LYS A 125 4.96 2.75 -18.63
N ARG A 126 5.12 1.43 -18.48
CA ARG A 126 4.62 0.43 -19.44
C ARG A 126 3.09 0.50 -19.59
N LEU A 127 2.36 0.60 -18.49
CA LEU A 127 0.88 0.63 -18.54
C LEU A 127 0.34 1.97 -19.06
N ILE A 128 0.99 3.09 -18.72
CA ILE A 128 0.65 4.40 -19.29
C ILE A 128 0.90 4.42 -20.80
N ALA A 129 2.05 3.90 -21.26
CA ALA A 129 2.35 3.76 -22.69
C ALA A 129 1.33 2.89 -23.43
N ALA A 130 0.74 1.90 -22.74
CA ALA A 130 -0.36 1.08 -23.26
C ALA A 130 -1.74 1.77 -23.21
N GLY A 131 -1.81 3.08 -22.98
CA GLY A 131 -3.03 3.88 -23.00
C GLY A 131 -3.97 3.69 -21.80
N LYS A 132 -3.47 3.11 -20.68
CA LYS A 132 -4.29 2.92 -19.47
C LYS A 132 -4.41 4.22 -18.67
N THR A 133 -5.55 4.40 -18.02
CA THR A 133 -5.81 5.58 -17.18
C THR A 133 -4.94 5.58 -15.92
N HIS A 134 -4.52 6.77 -15.48
CA HIS A 134 -3.64 6.96 -14.31
C HIS A 134 -4.11 6.19 -13.07
N ASN A 135 -5.39 6.29 -12.72
CA ASN A 135 -5.95 5.63 -11.54
C ASN A 135 -5.87 4.10 -11.64
N LEU A 136 -6.13 3.53 -12.81
CA LEU A 136 -6.02 2.09 -13.03
C LEU A 136 -4.57 1.62 -12.86
N VAL A 137 -3.62 2.38 -13.41
CA VAL A 137 -2.20 2.07 -13.28
C VAL A 137 -1.76 2.14 -11.81
N LEU A 138 -2.18 3.14 -11.04
CA LEU A 138 -1.85 3.23 -9.62
C LEU A 138 -2.44 2.07 -8.80
N VAL A 139 -3.67 1.63 -9.10
CA VAL A 139 -4.25 0.43 -8.47
C VAL A 139 -3.43 -0.82 -8.80
N ALA A 140 -2.98 -0.97 -10.04
CA ALA A 140 -2.10 -2.07 -10.44
C ALA A 140 -0.74 -2.02 -9.72
N CYS A 141 -0.16 -0.82 -9.57
CA CYS A 141 1.07 -0.62 -8.81
C CYS A 141 0.89 -0.89 -7.32
N ALA A 142 -0.22 -0.47 -6.71
CA ALA A 142 -0.56 -0.80 -5.32
C ALA A 142 -0.73 -2.31 -5.11
N ARG A 143 -1.36 -3.02 -6.05
CA ARG A 143 -1.43 -4.48 -6.04
C ARG A 143 -0.04 -5.11 -6.11
N LYS A 144 0.82 -4.64 -7.02
CA LYS A 144 2.19 -5.14 -7.16
C LYS A 144 3.03 -4.89 -5.90
N LEU A 145 2.89 -3.71 -5.29
CA LEU A 145 3.55 -3.35 -4.04
C LEU A 145 3.14 -4.29 -2.89
N LEU A 146 1.83 -4.59 -2.75
CA LEU A 146 1.35 -5.55 -1.76
C LEU A 146 1.91 -6.95 -1.98
N ILE A 147 2.04 -7.37 -3.24
CA ILE A 147 2.65 -8.67 -3.58
C ILE A 147 4.13 -8.69 -3.14
N PHE A 148 4.89 -7.62 -3.35
CA PHE A 148 6.26 -7.52 -2.85
C PHE A 148 6.33 -7.68 -1.33
N VAL A 149 5.48 -6.97 -0.61
CA VAL A 149 5.38 -7.10 0.86
C VAL A 149 5.06 -8.55 1.25
N ASN A 150 4.06 -9.16 0.61
CA ASN A 150 3.69 -10.55 0.89
C ASN A 150 4.87 -11.51 0.67
N THR A 151 5.62 -11.34 -0.41
CA THR A 151 6.79 -12.18 -0.72
C THR A 151 7.94 -11.96 0.25
N VAL A 152 8.20 -10.72 0.68
CA VAL A 152 9.28 -10.40 1.63
C VAL A 152 8.97 -10.97 3.01
N VAL A 153 7.73 -10.84 3.49
CA VAL A 153 7.31 -11.43 4.76
C VAL A 153 7.32 -12.96 4.70
N ALA A 154 6.87 -13.57 3.60
CA ALA A 154 6.91 -15.03 3.41
C ALA A 154 8.35 -15.58 3.39
N ARG A 155 9.28 -14.85 2.74
CA ARG A 155 10.70 -15.22 2.64
C ARG A 155 11.46 -15.00 3.94
N GLY A 156 10.99 -14.07 4.79
CA GLY A 156 11.66 -13.73 6.04
C GLY A 156 12.98 -12.96 5.88
N THR A 157 13.32 -12.52 4.65
CA THR A 157 14.53 -11.72 4.40
C THR A 157 14.19 -10.36 3.81
N PRO A 158 14.86 -9.27 4.23
CA PRO A 158 14.57 -7.91 3.80
C PRO A 158 14.55 -7.73 2.28
N TRP A 159 13.80 -6.74 1.82
CA TRP A 159 13.72 -6.39 0.40
C TRP A 159 15.10 -6.18 -0.21
N THR A 160 15.26 -6.69 -1.43
CA THR A 160 16.47 -6.51 -2.23
C THR A 160 16.07 -5.76 -3.48
N SER A 161 16.61 -4.55 -3.67
CA SER A 161 16.34 -3.77 -4.86
C SER A 161 17.08 -4.37 -6.04
N ALA A 162 16.44 -5.29 -6.74
CA ALA A 162 16.95 -5.81 -8.00
C ALA A 162 16.45 -4.90 -9.14
N PRO A 163 17.33 -4.47 -10.07
CA PRO A 163 16.88 -3.80 -11.28
C PRO A 163 15.94 -4.71 -12.05
N ALA A 164 14.89 -4.15 -12.66
CA ALA A 164 14.00 -4.92 -13.51
C ALA A 164 14.83 -5.51 -14.66
N THR A 165 14.96 -6.83 -14.72
CA THR A 165 15.54 -7.52 -15.87
C THR A 165 14.74 -7.15 -17.11
N THR A 166 15.45 -6.62 -18.10
CA THR A 166 14.97 -6.13 -19.39
C THR A 166 14.08 -7.14 -20.11
#